data_AF-A0AAU2U6J5-F1
#
_entry.id   AF-A0AAU2U6J5-F1
#
_cell.length_a   1.000
_cell.length_b   1.000
_cell.length_c   1.000
_cell.angle_alpha   90.00
_cell.angle_beta   90.00
_cell.angle_gamma   90.00
#
_symmetry.space_group_name_H-M   'P 1'
#
loop_
_entity.id
_entity.type
_entity.pdbx_description
1 polymer ?
#
loop_
_entity_poly.entity_id
_entity_poly.type
_entity_poly.pdbx_seq_one_letter_code
_entity_poly.pdbx_strand_id
1 'polypeptide(L)'
;MATEVRDVVAGQHLDDSDVLSYVPAEPSDVTAPTPSALISTTGLEAFALMARGADERVLRNQGVYLTCAEARRRVAALGRTLTGGEPVRWTRIVHLAVENGLVPVHGSTEVVLPPWQLDLLRAWASGLSLPQYEYEAGLSQMEAKELAQLLCHRLGACSDQHAVLRGHETGNLTVGEPLTVIFHGGEGPA
;
A
#
# COMPACT_ATOMS: atom_id res chain seq x y z
N MET A 1 38.09 50.40 32.31
CA MET A 1 38.68 51.71 31.95
C MET A 1 39.84 51.43 31.01
N ALA A 2 39.90 52.11 29.85
CA ALA A 2 41.06 52.26 28.94
C ALA A 2 41.83 50.97 28.48
N THR A 3 42.40 50.88 27.27
CA THR A 3 42.81 51.93 26.34
C THR A 3 42.86 51.41 24.89
N GLU A 4 42.59 52.32 23.96
CA GLU A 4 42.93 52.32 22.53
C GLU A 4 44.44 52.62 22.32
N VAL A 5 45.14 52.44 21.19
CA VAL A 5 44.94 51.83 19.84
C VAL A 5 46.37 51.65 19.23
N ARG A 6 46.51 51.25 17.95
CA ARG A 6 47.65 51.45 16.99
C ARG A 6 48.29 50.16 16.46
N ASP A 7 48.73 50.07 15.20
CA ASP A 7 48.56 50.93 14.00
C ASP A 7 48.87 50.12 12.72
N VAL A 8 48.31 50.56 11.57
CA VAL A 8 48.92 50.68 10.20
C VAL A 8 49.78 49.50 9.67
N VAL A 9 49.52 48.94 8.47
CA VAL A 9 49.97 49.43 7.13
C VAL A 9 49.01 48.98 6.00
N ALA A 10 48.91 49.81 4.95
CA ALA A 10 48.06 49.67 3.77
C ALA A 10 48.43 48.53 2.80
N GLY A 11 47.47 48.11 1.97
CA GLY A 11 47.65 47.06 0.96
C GLY A 11 46.56 46.99 -0.12
N GLN A 12 46.52 48.02 -0.99
CA GLN A 12 46.00 48.02 -2.38
C GLN A 12 44.55 47.62 -2.70
N HIS A 13 43.92 48.53 -3.45
CA HIS A 13 42.62 48.40 -4.11
C HIS A 13 42.83 47.79 -5.51
N LEU A 14 42.15 46.69 -5.82
CA LEU A 14 41.80 46.30 -7.19
C LEU A 14 40.37 45.75 -7.15
N ASP A 15 39.45 46.46 -7.81
CA ASP A 15 38.25 45.83 -8.34
C ASP A 15 38.69 44.94 -9.50
N ASP A 16 38.29 43.68 -9.49
CA ASP A 16 38.08 42.93 -10.72
C ASP A 16 36.80 42.12 -10.60
N SER A 17 35.94 42.24 -11.60
CA SER A 17 34.55 41.83 -11.53
C SER A 17 34.34 40.39 -12.02
N ASP A 18 34.51 39.41 -11.14
CA ASP A 18 34.00 38.05 -11.38
C ASP A 18 32.60 37.87 -10.78
N VAL A 19 31.59 38.21 -11.59
CA VAL A 19 30.20 37.83 -11.34
C VAL A 19 30.10 36.31 -11.49
N LEU A 20 30.23 35.59 -10.38
CA LEU A 20 29.89 34.17 -10.33
C LEU A 20 28.42 33.99 -10.71
N SER A 21 28.18 33.63 -11.96
CA SER A 21 26.87 33.27 -12.47
C SER A 21 26.40 32.02 -11.72
N TYR A 22 25.60 32.22 -10.68
CA TYR A 22 24.84 31.16 -10.03
C TYR A 22 23.75 30.73 -11.01
N VAL A 23 24.12 29.85 -11.95
CA VAL A 23 23.16 29.01 -12.65
C VAL A 23 22.59 28.08 -11.57
N PRO A 24 21.29 28.17 -11.23
CA PRO A 24 20.68 27.16 -10.39
C PRO A 24 20.83 25.84 -11.16
N ALA A 25 21.49 24.86 -10.55
CA ALA A 25 21.47 23.52 -11.11
C ALA A 25 19.99 23.13 -11.24
N GLU A 26 19.57 22.79 -12.45
CA GLU A 26 18.23 22.24 -12.68
C GLU A 26 18.02 21.11 -11.68
N PRO A 27 16.87 21.02 -10.99
CA PRO A 27 16.61 19.89 -10.13
C PRO A 27 16.65 18.66 -11.03
N SER A 28 17.71 17.86 -10.91
CA SER A 28 17.78 16.56 -11.56
C SER A 28 16.51 15.82 -11.17
N ASP A 29 15.67 15.52 -12.15
CA ASP A 29 14.53 14.62 -12.01
C ASP A 29 15.07 13.23 -11.69
N VAL A 30 15.48 13.04 -10.43
CA VAL A 30 15.68 11.75 -9.79
C VAL A 30 14.29 11.17 -9.66
N THR A 31 13.80 10.68 -10.80
CA THR A 31 12.52 10.01 -10.93
C THR A 31 12.59 8.85 -9.96
N ALA A 32 11.81 8.92 -8.88
CA ALA A 32 11.85 7.90 -7.84
C ALA A 32 11.63 6.54 -8.52
N PRO A 33 12.51 5.54 -8.27
CA PRO A 33 12.45 4.28 -8.99
C PRO A 33 11.06 3.68 -8.83
N THR A 34 10.38 3.43 -9.96
CA THR A 34 9.05 2.81 -9.96
C THR A 34 9.04 1.58 -9.05
N PRO A 35 7.98 1.33 -8.25
CA PRO A 35 7.99 0.24 -7.28
C PRO A 35 8.36 -1.11 -7.90
N SER A 36 7.97 -1.36 -9.15
CA SER A 36 8.32 -2.54 -9.93
C SER A 36 9.83 -2.77 -10.06
N ALA A 37 10.63 -1.70 -10.19
CA ALA A 37 12.09 -1.76 -10.30
C ALA A 37 12.79 -2.08 -8.97
N LEU A 38 12.10 -1.93 -7.84
CA LEU A 38 12.61 -2.24 -6.50
C LEU A 38 12.32 -3.69 -6.07
N ILE A 39 11.60 -4.45 -6.89
CA ILE A 39 11.06 -5.77 -6.54
C ILE A 39 11.72 -6.85 -7.40
N SER A 40 12.33 -7.84 -6.76
CA SER A 40 12.83 -9.03 -7.45
C SER A 40 11.69 -9.75 -8.18
N THR A 41 11.96 -10.34 -9.35
CA THR A 41 11.00 -11.14 -10.12
C THR A 41 10.30 -12.22 -9.28
N THR A 42 11.05 -12.93 -8.42
CA THR A 42 10.50 -13.89 -7.44
C THR A 42 9.52 -13.27 -6.45
N GLY A 43 9.69 -11.99 -6.13
CA GLY A 43 8.76 -11.20 -5.32
C GLY A 43 7.44 -10.91 -6.04
N LEU A 44 7.45 -10.72 -7.36
CA LEU A 44 6.24 -10.51 -8.17
C LEU A 44 5.44 -11.82 -8.36
N GLU A 45 6.12 -12.94 -8.57
CA GLU A 45 5.47 -14.26 -8.66
C GLU A 45 4.81 -14.67 -7.34
N ALA A 46 5.52 -14.47 -6.22
CA ALA A 46 4.93 -14.58 -4.88
C ALA A 46 3.67 -13.74 -4.74
N PHE A 47 3.70 -12.54 -5.31
CA PHE A 47 2.62 -11.58 -5.21
C PHE A 47 1.36 -12.03 -5.95
N ALA A 48 1.51 -12.41 -7.22
CA ALA A 48 0.41 -12.91 -8.02
C ALA A 48 -0.26 -14.13 -7.38
N LEU A 49 0.54 -15.01 -6.75
CA LEU A 49 0.01 -16.16 -6.00
C LEU A 49 -0.75 -15.73 -4.74
N MET A 50 -0.20 -14.83 -3.91
CA MET A 50 -0.88 -14.32 -2.70
C MET A 50 -2.18 -13.58 -3.01
N ALA A 51 -2.19 -12.74 -4.04
CA ALA A 51 -3.37 -12.00 -4.47
C ALA A 51 -4.48 -12.96 -4.94
N ARG A 52 -4.12 -14.15 -5.46
CA ARG A 52 -5.04 -15.27 -5.77
C ARG A 52 -5.35 -16.16 -4.57
N GLY A 53 -5.01 -15.73 -3.35
CA GLY A 53 -5.32 -16.42 -2.11
C GLY A 53 -4.40 -17.59 -1.75
N ALA A 54 -3.20 -17.68 -2.34
CA ALA A 54 -2.21 -18.65 -1.90
C ALA A 54 -1.80 -18.40 -0.44
N ASP A 55 -1.91 -19.42 0.40
CA ASP A 55 -1.35 -19.40 1.74
C ASP A 55 0.18 -19.62 1.72
N GLU A 56 0.81 -19.50 2.89
CA GLU A 56 2.26 -19.67 3.06
C GLU A 56 2.77 -21.08 2.68
N ARG A 57 1.92 -22.10 2.79
CA ARG A 57 2.23 -23.48 2.41
C ARG A 57 2.20 -23.63 0.89
N VAL A 58 1.24 -23.00 0.20
CA VAL A 58 1.18 -22.95 -1.27
C VAL A 58 2.41 -22.22 -1.82
N LEU A 59 2.76 -21.04 -1.28
CA LEU A 59 3.95 -20.29 -1.71
C LEU A 59 5.25 -21.11 -1.57
N ARG A 60 5.41 -21.82 -0.44
CA ARG A 60 6.56 -22.71 -0.23
C ARG A 60 6.55 -23.89 -1.19
N ASN A 61 5.39 -24.53 -1.40
CA ASN A 61 5.26 -25.69 -2.27
C ASN A 61 5.51 -25.34 -3.76
N GLN A 62 5.27 -24.09 -4.17
CA GLN A 62 5.62 -23.57 -5.50
C GLN A 62 7.11 -23.18 -5.62
N GLY A 63 7.94 -23.43 -4.61
CA GLY A 63 9.38 -23.12 -4.63
C GLY A 63 9.74 -21.64 -4.49
N VAL A 64 8.75 -20.77 -4.32
CA VAL A 64 8.93 -19.30 -4.30
C VAL A 64 9.69 -18.82 -3.06
N TYR A 65 9.48 -19.50 -1.93
CA TYR A 65 10.20 -19.27 -0.68
C TYR A 65 10.58 -20.57 0.00
N LEU A 66 11.73 -20.59 0.68
CA LEU A 66 12.19 -21.79 1.40
C LEU A 66 11.34 -22.05 2.66
N THR A 67 10.81 -21.00 3.28
CA THR A 67 10.02 -21.09 4.52
C THR A 67 8.87 -20.09 4.57
N CYS A 68 7.83 -20.42 5.34
CA CYS A 68 6.71 -19.51 5.63
C CYS A 68 7.18 -18.20 6.30
N ALA A 69 8.19 -18.28 7.18
CA ALA A 69 8.77 -17.12 7.85
C ALA A 69 9.61 -16.23 6.92
N GLU A 70 10.18 -16.78 5.85
CA GLU A 70 10.75 -15.98 4.76
C GLU A 70 9.65 -15.27 3.97
N ALA A 71 8.60 -16.00 3.56
CA ALA A 71 7.46 -15.44 2.85
C ALA A 71 6.88 -14.22 3.59
N ARG A 72 6.48 -14.36 4.86
CA ARG A 72 5.97 -13.24 5.69
C ARG A 72 6.90 -12.03 5.70
N ARG A 73 8.21 -12.24 5.84
CA ARG A 73 9.21 -11.15 5.89
C ARG A 73 9.37 -10.45 4.55
N ARG A 74 9.41 -11.19 3.44
CA ARG A 74 9.49 -10.65 2.07
C ARG A 74 8.27 -9.77 1.76
N VAL A 75 7.08 -10.27 2.08
CA VAL A 75 5.80 -9.59 1.85
C VAL A 75 5.68 -8.33 2.71
N ALA A 76 6.05 -8.41 4.00
CA ALA A 76 6.07 -7.24 4.87
C ALA A 76 7.12 -6.20 4.46
N ALA A 77 8.27 -6.61 3.91
CA ALA A 77 9.26 -5.70 3.35
C ALA A 77 8.73 -4.96 2.13
N LEU A 78 8.09 -5.68 1.20
CA LEU A 78 7.41 -5.07 0.05
C LEU A 78 6.28 -4.13 0.47
N GLY A 79 5.47 -4.50 1.46
CA GLY A 79 4.45 -3.62 2.03
C GLY A 79 5.03 -2.28 2.46
N ARG A 80 6.17 -2.31 3.18
CA ARG A 80 6.91 -1.09 3.56
C ARG A 80 7.47 -0.32 2.36
N THR A 81 7.96 -1.00 1.32
CA THR A 81 8.42 -0.34 0.08
C THR A 81 7.28 0.42 -0.61
N LEU A 82 6.07 -0.14 -0.65
CA LEU A 82 4.89 0.49 -1.26
C LEU A 82 4.30 1.65 -0.43
N THR A 83 4.62 1.73 0.87
CA THR A 83 4.06 2.72 1.79
C THR A 83 5.09 3.73 2.32
N GLY A 84 6.33 3.70 1.82
CA GLY A 84 7.41 4.57 2.32
C GLY A 84 7.96 4.19 3.71
N GLY A 85 7.60 3.03 4.24
CA GLY A 85 8.11 2.50 5.51
C GLY A 85 7.05 1.90 6.43
N GLU A 86 5.78 2.27 6.25
CA GLU A 86 4.69 1.91 7.16
C GLU A 86 4.31 0.42 7.12
N PRO A 87 4.14 -0.24 8.29
CA PRO A 87 3.70 -1.63 8.36
C PRO A 87 2.20 -1.76 8.02
N VAL A 88 1.90 -2.42 6.90
CA VAL A 88 0.51 -2.61 6.42
C VAL A 88 0.09 -4.08 6.34
N ARG A 89 -1.22 -4.33 6.43
CA ARG A 89 -1.82 -5.68 6.27
C ARG A 89 -1.71 -6.17 4.83
N TRP A 90 -1.70 -7.49 4.64
CA TRP A 90 -1.66 -8.14 3.32
C TRP A 90 -2.77 -7.70 2.37
N THR A 91 -3.96 -7.40 2.88
CA THR A 91 -5.08 -6.88 2.09
C THR A 91 -4.77 -5.51 1.46
N ARG A 92 -4.21 -4.57 2.24
CA ARG A 92 -3.71 -3.26 1.74
C ARG A 92 -2.54 -3.44 0.78
N ILE A 93 -1.64 -4.37 1.08
CA ILE A 93 -0.50 -4.70 0.21
C ILE A 93 -1.02 -5.14 -1.17
N VAL A 94 -2.00 -6.04 -1.24
CA VAL A 94 -2.60 -6.50 -2.51
C VAL A 94 -3.22 -5.35 -3.30
N HIS A 95 -4.03 -4.50 -2.65
CA HIS A 95 -4.61 -3.33 -3.30
C HIS A 95 -3.53 -2.36 -3.84
N LEU A 96 -2.55 -1.97 -3.01
CA LEU A 96 -1.44 -1.10 -3.44
C LEU A 96 -0.66 -1.67 -4.63
N ALA A 97 -0.47 -3.00 -4.68
CA ALA A 97 0.22 -3.64 -5.77
C ALA A 97 -0.61 -3.70 -7.06
N VAL A 98 -1.95 -3.75 -6.97
CA VAL A 98 -2.82 -3.53 -8.12
C VAL A 98 -2.73 -2.06 -8.59
N GLU A 99 -2.81 -1.09 -7.66
CA GLU A 99 -2.67 0.34 -8.00
C GLU A 99 -1.34 0.67 -8.69
N ASN A 100 -0.25 0.02 -8.28
CA ASN A 100 1.08 0.20 -8.84
C ASN A 100 1.39 -0.73 -10.03
N GLY A 101 0.40 -1.44 -10.58
CA GLY A 101 0.55 -2.29 -11.76
C GLY A 101 1.44 -3.53 -11.57
N LEU A 102 1.71 -3.93 -10.32
CA LEU A 102 2.53 -5.09 -9.96
C LEU A 102 1.75 -6.41 -10.04
N VAL A 103 0.43 -6.35 -9.92
CA VAL A 103 -0.49 -7.48 -10.11
C VAL A 103 -1.37 -7.20 -11.32
N PRO A 104 -1.38 -8.08 -12.34
CA PRO A 104 -2.33 -7.95 -13.43
C PRO A 104 -3.74 -8.25 -12.93
N VAL A 105 -4.66 -7.31 -13.15
CA VAL A 105 -6.10 -7.52 -12.95
C VAL A 105 -6.66 -8.14 -14.22
N HIS A 106 -7.29 -9.31 -14.10
CA HIS A 106 -8.01 -9.92 -15.22
C HIS A 106 -9.50 -9.65 -15.04
N GLY A 107 -10.05 -8.72 -15.83
CA GLY A 107 -11.47 -8.38 -15.81
C GLY A 107 -12.34 -9.64 -15.95
N SER A 108 -13.27 -9.80 -15.02
CA SER A 108 -14.21 -10.92 -14.94
C SER A 108 -15.64 -10.39 -14.92
N THR A 109 -16.64 -11.29 -14.87
CA THR A 109 -18.05 -10.89 -14.79
C THR A 109 -18.27 -9.91 -13.65
N GLU A 110 -18.91 -8.77 -13.93
CA GLU A 110 -19.27 -7.79 -12.90
C GLU A 110 -20.13 -8.43 -11.81
N VAL A 111 -19.85 -8.07 -10.56
CA VAL A 111 -20.57 -8.55 -9.38
C VAL A 111 -21.07 -7.35 -8.61
N VAL A 112 -22.39 -7.15 -8.53
CA VAL A 112 -22.95 -6.05 -7.73
C VAL A 112 -22.91 -6.41 -6.25
N LEU A 113 -22.11 -5.67 -5.47
CA LEU A 113 -22.08 -5.79 -4.01
C LEU A 113 -23.10 -4.84 -3.35
N PRO A 114 -23.87 -5.31 -2.35
CA PRO A 114 -24.61 -4.41 -1.44
C PRO A 114 -23.65 -3.48 -0.67
N PRO A 115 -24.11 -2.30 -0.22
CA PRO A 115 -23.26 -1.30 0.44
C PRO A 115 -22.36 -1.89 1.54
N TRP A 116 -22.95 -2.59 2.51
CA TRP A 116 -22.23 -3.18 3.65
C TRP A 116 -21.09 -4.14 3.27
N GLN A 117 -21.21 -4.83 2.13
CA GLN A 117 -20.16 -5.70 1.61
C GLN A 117 -19.08 -4.92 0.85
N LEU A 118 -19.48 -3.86 0.14
CA LEU A 118 -18.55 -2.95 -0.51
C LEU A 118 -17.73 -2.16 0.52
N ASP A 119 -18.32 -1.76 1.64
CA ASP A 119 -17.63 -1.11 2.75
C ASP A 119 -16.63 -2.03 3.44
N LEU A 120 -16.99 -3.29 3.71
CA LEU A 120 -16.04 -4.29 4.22
C LEU A 120 -14.89 -4.54 3.23
N LEU A 121 -15.19 -4.63 1.93
CA LEU A 121 -14.17 -4.79 0.88
C LEU A 121 -13.20 -3.60 0.83
N ARG A 122 -13.73 -2.37 0.90
CA ARG A 122 -12.93 -1.14 0.95
C ARG A 122 -12.12 -1.04 2.25
N ALA A 123 -12.67 -1.48 3.38
CA ALA A 123 -11.97 -1.54 4.66
C ALA A 123 -10.82 -2.54 4.63
N TRP A 124 -10.99 -3.71 4.02
CA TRP A 124 -9.88 -4.63 3.77
C TRP A 124 -8.83 -4.02 2.84
N ALA A 125 -9.25 -3.39 1.73
CA ALA A 125 -8.36 -2.73 0.78
C ALA A 125 -7.61 -1.52 1.39
N SER A 126 -8.15 -0.87 2.43
CA SER A 126 -7.46 0.19 3.19
C SER A 126 -6.52 -0.35 4.26
N GLY A 127 -6.65 -1.64 4.62
CA GLY A 127 -5.81 -2.32 5.59
C GLY A 127 -6.41 -2.44 6.98
N LEU A 128 -7.71 -2.21 7.13
CA LEU A 128 -8.45 -2.49 8.35
C LEU A 128 -8.54 -4.01 8.59
N SER A 129 -8.45 -4.44 9.84
CA SER A 129 -8.70 -5.83 10.22
C SER A 129 -10.18 -6.09 10.50
N LEU A 130 -10.63 -7.35 10.40
CA LEU A 130 -12.03 -7.68 10.69
C LEU A 130 -12.48 -7.26 12.12
N PRO A 131 -11.68 -7.42 13.20
CA PRO A 131 -12.07 -6.92 14.53
C PRO A 131 -12.12 -5.39 14.65
N GLN A 132 -11.35 -4.67 13.82
CA GLN A 132 -11.48 -3.21 13.74
C GLN A 132 -12.75 -2.82 12.98
N TYR A 133 -13.06 -3.51 11.88
CA TYR A 133 -14.33 -3.30 11.16
C TYR A 133 -15.55 -3.60 12.03
N GLU A 134 -15.52 -4.71 12.77
CA GLU A 134 -16.53 -5.10 13.77
C GLU A 134 -16.81 -3.95 14.75
N TYR A 135 -15.76 -3.36 15.33
CA TYR A 135 -15.85 -2.25 16.26
C TYR A 135 -16.43 -0.97 15.63
N GLU A 136 -15.87 -0.53 14.50
CA GLU A 136 -16.29 0.72 13.82
C GLU A 136 -17.70 0.62 13.22
N ALA A 137 -18.11 -0.57 12.77
CA ALA A 137 -19.45 -0.84 12.24
C ALA A 137 -20.49 -1.19 13.33
N GLY A 138 -20.09 -1.28 14.60
CA GLY A 138 -20.98 -1.67 15.70
C GLY A 138 -21.61 -3.05 15.52
N LEU A 139 -20.92 -3.97 14.86
CA LEU A 139 -21.38 -5.34 14.62
C LEU A 139 -20.94 -6.26 15.76
N SER A 140 -21.67 -7.36 15.98
CA SER A 140 -21.13 -8.48 16.75
C SER A 140 -20.08 -9.24 15.94
N GLN A 141 -19.19 -9.94 16.66
CA GLN A 141 -18.21 -10.83 16.04
C GLN A 141 -18.81 -11.88 15.09
N MET A 142 -20.06 -12.31 15.33
CA MET A 142 -20.71 -13.27 14.43
C MET A 142 -21.12 -12.60 13.13
N GLU A 143 -21.82 -11.46 13.19
CA GLU A 143 -22.25 -10.70 12.01
C GLU A 143 -21.06 -10.27 11.15
N ALA A 144 -19.95 -9.83 11.78
CA ALA A 144 -18.73 -9.50 11.05
C ALA A 144 -18.13 -10.72 10.31
N LYS A 145 -18.14 -11.91 10.93
CA LYS A 145 -17.68 -13.17 10.30
C LYS A 145 -18.61 -13.62 9.18
N GLU A 146 -19.93 -13.54 9.38
CA GLU A 146 -20.92 -13.89 8.37
C GLU A 146 -20.83 -12.94 7.16
N LEU A 147 -20.71 -11.63 7.39
CA LEU A 147 -20.50 -10.63 6.34
C LEU A 147 -19.22 -10.90 5.54
N ALA A 148 -18.12 -11.23 6.21
CA ALA A 148 -16.86 -11.62 5.57
C ALA A 148 -16.99 -12.90 4.72
N GLN A 149 -17.68 -13.92 5.23
CA GLN A 149 -17.95 -15.15 4.47
C GLN A 149 -18.84 -14.90 3.26
N LEU A 150 -19.89 -14.09 3.39
CA LEU A 150 -20.81 -13.73 2.31
C LEU A 150 -20.12 -12.89 1.23
N LEU A 151 -19.25 -11.95 1.61
CA LEU A 151 -18.42 -11.17 0.68
C LEU A 151 -17.47 -12.08 -0.10
N CYS A 152 -16.69 -12.92 0.60
CA CYS A 152 -15.78 -13.88 -0.04
C CYS A 152 -16.52 -14.84 -0.97
N HIS A 153 -17.66 -15.40 -0.55
CA HIS A 153 -18.47 -16.28 -1.38
C HIS A 153 -18.99 -15.58 -2.65
N ARG A 154 -19.55 -14.37 -2.51
CA ARG A 154 -20.09 -13.58 -3.64
C ARG A 154 -19.03 -13.18 -4.66
N LEU A 155 -17.79 -12.92 -4.22
CA LEU A 155 -16.66 -12.61 -5.10
C LEU A 155 -15.94 -13.85 -5.65
N GLY A 156 -16.26 -15.06 -5.19
CA GLY A 156 -15.53 -16.29 -5.51
C GLY A 156 -14.12 -16.35 -4.88
N ALA A 157 -13.91 -15.62 -3.78
CA ALA A 157 -12.65 -15.53 -3.07
C ALA A 157 -12.54 -16.57 -1.93
N CYS A 158 -11.32 -17.03 -1.68
CA CYS A 158 -10.99 -17.99 -0.61
C CYS A 158 -10.36 -17.36 0.64
N SER A 159 -10.12 -16.04 0.63
CA SER A 159 -9.49 -15.29 1.72
C SER A 159 -9.68 -13.78 1.51
N ASP A 160 -9.52 -12.99 2.57
CA ASP A 160 -9.67 -11.53 2.58
C ASP A 160 -8.79 -10.85 1.51
N GLN A 161 -7.51 -11.26 1.39
CA GLN A 161 -6.61 -10.73 0.37
C GLN A 161 -7.01 -11.13 -1.05
N HIS A 162 -7.62 -12.31 -1.23
CA HIS A 162 -8.17 -12.71 -2.52
C HIS A 162 -9.46 -11.95 -2.84
N ALA A 163 -10.29 -11.63 -1.84
CA ALA A 163 -11.46 -10.79 -2.01
C ALA A 163 -11.09 -9.39 -2.49
N VAL A 164 -9.97 -8.81 -2.01
CA VAL A 164 -9.44 -7.54 -2.55
C VAL A 164 -9.07 -7.65 -4.03
N LEU A 165 -8.35 -8.70 -4.47
CA LEU A 165 -8.06 -8.90 -5.90
C LEU A 165 -9.36 -9.07 -6.71
N ARG A 166 -10.26 -9.94 -6.26
CA ARG A 166 -11.56 -10.18 -6.92
C ARG A 166 -12.42 -8.91 -6.96
N GLY A 167 -12.27 -8.01 -5.97
CA GLY A 167 -12.88 -6.69 -5.96
C GLY A 167 -12.44 -5.84 -7.16
N HIS A 168 -11.15 -5.82 -7.47
CA HIS A 168 -10.64 -5.19 -8.69
C HIS A 168 -11.08 -5.93 -9.97
N GLU A 169 -11.02 -7.26 -10.00
CA GLU A 169 -11.42 -8.08 -11.16
C GLU A 169 -12.94 -8.04 -11.47
N THR A 170 -13.77 -7.50 -10.56
CA THR A 170 -15.23 -7.37 -10.71
C THR A 170 -15.72 -5.93 -10.77
N GLY A 171 -14.81 -4.94 -10.77
CA GLY A 171 -15.16 -3.51 -10.84
C GLY A 171 -15.64 -2.88 -9.52
N ASN A 172 -15.55 -3.59 -8.39
CA ASN A 172 -15.92 -3.07 -7.06
C ASN A 172 -14.81 -2.24 -6.39
N LEU A 173 -13.56 -2.38 -6.85
CA LEU A 173 -12.43 -1.54 -6.47
C LEU A 173 -11.76 -1.00 -7.73
N THR A 174 -11.69 0.32 -7.86
CA THR A 174 -11.06 1.00 -8.98
C THR A 174 -9.70 1.56 -8.56
N VAL A 175 -8.71 1.54 -9.47
CA VAL A 175 -7.40 2.14 -9.20
C VAL A 175 -7.51 3.66 -9.19
N GLY A 176 -6.93 4.31 -8.17
CA GLY A 176 -6.94 5.77 -8.05
C GLY A 176 -8.24 6.38 -7.50
N GLU A 177 -9.26 5.58 -7.23
CA GLU A 177 -10.44 6.03 -6.49
C GLU A 177 -10.19 5.98 -4.97
N PRO A 178 -10.58 7.00 -4.20
CA PRO A 178 -10.46 6.97 -2.75
C PRO A 178 -11.25 5.80 -2.12
N LEU A 179 -10.60 5.07 -1.21
CA LEU A 179 -11.25 4.02 -0.42
C LEU A 179 -12.12 4.60 0.70
N THR A 180 -13.24 5.20 0.31
CA THR A 180 -14.25 5.70 1.26
C THR A 180 -15.05 4.53 1.84
N VAL A 181 -14.77 4.20 3.10
CA VAL A 181 -15.54 3.25 3.91
C VAL A 181 -16.67 4.02 4.62
N ILE A 182 -17.91 3.61 4.41
CA ILE A 182 -19.06 4.12 5.15
C ILE A 182 -19.51 3.02 6.11
N PHE A 183 -19.36 3.24 7.41
CA PHE A 183 -19.80 2.28 8.42
C PHE A 183 -21.33 2.31 8.56
N HIS A 184 -22.00 1.55 7.68
CA HIS A 184 -23.40 1.22 7.80
C HIS A 184 -23.57 0.30 9.02
N GLY A 185 -23.98 0.90 10.14
CA GLY A 185 -24.03 0.21 11.43
C GLY A 185 -25.00 -0.97 11.48
N GLY A 186 -24.80 -1.86 12.44
CA GLY A 186 -25.75 -2.94 12.74
C GLY A 186 -27.07 -2.42 13.29
N GLU A 187 -28.10 -2.29 12.44
CA GLU A 187 -29.50 -2.10 12.89
C GLU A 187 -30.10 -3.43 13.40
N GLY A 188 -29.62 -3.87 14.57
CA GLY A 188 -30.37 -4.77 15.45
C GLY A 188 -31.34 -3.96 16.35
N PRO A 189 -32.54 -4.47 16.67
CA PRO A 189 -33.50 -3.73 17.48
C PRO A 189 -32.99 -3.49 18.91
N ALA A 190 -33.31 -2.31 19.45
CA ALA A 190 -32.98 -1.85 20.80
C ALA A 190 -33.76 -2.56 21.92
#